data_AF-A0A453N3E2-F1
#
_entry.id   AF-A0A453N3E2-F1
#
_cell.length_a   1.000
_cell.length_b   1.000
_cell.length_c   1.000
_cell.angle_alpha   90.00
_cell.angle_beta   90.00
_cell.angle_gamma   90.00
#
_symmetry.space_group_name_H-M   'P 1'
#
loop_
_entity.id
_entity.type
_entity.pdbx_description
1 polymer ?
#
loop_
_entity_poly.entity_id
_entity_poly.type
_entity_poly.pdbx_seq_one_letter_code
_entity_poly.pdbx_strand_id
1 'polypeptide(L)'
;MLQKICTNASEKKLAKANGKPPDTTASKKEWRGIPTRLNNIPHSREIRKYFYDDVIQATKRAIEDKKTRLQIDINIPELNPEMDVYRIGTLMELVRDLSLTFADDGKRVKVCVQGSMGQGAFAGIPLQLAGTRKILEFMDWGDYGAMGAFINIGAVGASEVDKEDDMFVLIAPQNAVGNCIIDDMRAMTDAAGDRPVILVNPRLKDMPASSGVMQTMGRDVRLQYAASFETCYSFRLLFYAGTFYPIMGALRMAYPNKYEIFRRVDEPNGEKYDLLAEFTGNPTADDITNAFVGP
;
A
#
# COMPACT_ATOMS: atom_id res chain seq x y z
N MET A 1 -31.14 -23.93 -9.39
CA MET A 1 -30.91 -24.75 -8.18
C MET A 1 -29.93 -24.08 -7.21
N LEU A 2 -28.86 -23.43 -7.70
CA LEU A 2 -27.88 -22.67 -6.89
C LEU A 2 -28.45 -21.42 -6.18
N GLN A 3 -29.39 -20.71 -6.79
CA GLN A 3 -30.01 -19.53 -6.17
C GLN A 3 -30.80 -19.85 -4.89
N LYS A 4 -31.38 -21.05 -4.79
CA LYS A 4 -32.11 -21.53 -3.59
C LYS A 4 -31.17 -21.95 -2.45
N ILE A 5 -29.92 -22.28 -2.74
CA ILE A 5 -28.93 -22.70 -1.73
C ILE A 5 -28.42 -21.46 -0.97
N CYS A 6 -28.22 -20.33 -1.66
CA CYS A 6 -27.82 -19.08 -1.02
C CYS A 6 -28.92 -18.47 -0.13
N THR A 7 -30.20 -18.62 -0.48
CA THR A 7 -31.34 -18.12 0.32
C THR A 7 -31.55 -18.93 1.60
N ASN A 8 -31.37 -20.25 1.54
CA ASN A 8 -31.59 -21.12 2.69
C ASN A 8 -30.47 -21.01 3.76
N ALA A 9 -29.27 -20.56 3.37
CA ALA A 9 -28.16 -20.32 4.29
C ALA A 9 -28.32 -18.99 5.06
N SER A 10 -28.92 -17.98 4.45
CA SER A 10 -29.21 -16.69 5.10
C SER A 10 -30.39 -16.78 6.07
N GLU A 11 -31.45 -17.51 5.72
CA GLU A 11 -32.61 -17.72 6.62
C GLU A 11 -32.25 -18.52 7.89
N LYS A 12 -31.37 -19.54 7.78
CA LYS A 12 -30.91 -20.31 8.96
C LYS A 12 -29.99 -19.52 9.89
N LYS A 13 -29.28 -18.49 9.41
CA LYS A 13 -28.47 -17.59 10.26
C LYS A 13 -29.34 -16.60 11.03
N LEU A 14 -30.44 -16.14 10.44
CA LEU A 14 -31.36 -15.18 11.06
C LEU A 14 -32.17 -15.77 12.24
N ALA A 15 -32.48 -17.07 12.23
CA ALA A 15 -33.28 -17.70 13.28
C ALA A 15 -32.53 -17.92 14.63
N LYS A 16 -31.21 -17.74 14.69
CA LYS A 16 -30.38 -18.07 15.87
C LYS A 16 -29.92 -16.88 16.71
N ALA A 17 -30.33 -15.65 16.37
CA ALA A 17 -29.88 -14.43 17.03
C ALA A 17 -31.03 -13.61 17.64
N ASN A 18 -31.93 -14.25 18.40
CA ASN A 18 -32.86 -13.53 19.28
C ASN A 18 -32.21 -13.31 20.65
N GLY A 19 -31.29 -12.35 20.69
CA GLY A 19 -30.78 -11.71 21.90
C GLY A 19 -30.68 -10.22 21.62
N LYS A 20 -31.50 -9.42 22.30
CA LYS A 20 -31.62 -7.97 22.11
C LYS A 20 -30.23 -7.31 22.23
N PRO A 21 -29.66 -6.73 21.15
CA PRO A 21 -28.39 -6.03 21.26
C PRO A 21 -28.60 -4.70 22.00
N PRO A 22 -27.63 -4.25 22.82
CA PRO A 22 -27.72 -2.95 23.47
C PRO A 22 -27.71 -1.83 22.42
N ASP A 23 -28.67 -0.91 22.55
CA ASP A 23 -28.76 0.33 21.78
C ASP A 23 -27.46 1.12 21.90
N THR A 24 -26.66 1.08 20.84
CA THR A 24 -25.53 1.99 20.64
C THR A 24 -25.71 2.70 19.30
N THR A 25 -26.84 3.38 19.15
CA THR A 25 -26.99 4.47 18.17
C THR A 25 -26.27 5.72 18.69
N ALA A 26 -24.98 5.59 19.00
CA ALA A 26 -24.05 6.69 18.90
C ALA A 26 -23.48 6.60 17.48
N SER A 27 -23.81 7.58 16.65
CA SER A 27 -23.30 7.76 15.29
C SER A 27 -21.84 7.28 15.18
N LYS A 28 -21.58 6.23 14.40
CA LYS A 28 -20.25 5.95 13.85
C LYS A 28 -19.88 7.13 12.96
N LYS A 29 -19.41 8.24 13.56
CA LYS A 29 -18.45 9.10 12.89
C LYS A 29 -17.27 8.17 12.61
N GLU A 30 -17.07 7.82 11.33
CA GLU A 30 -15.89 7.09 10.88
C GLU A 30 -14.66 7.72 11.55
N TRP A 31 -14.02 6.95 12.42
CA TRP A 31 -12.85 7.42 13.14
C TRP A 31 -11.72 7.61 12.12
N ARG A 32 -11.36 8.87 11.84
CA ARG A 32 -10.26 9.28 10.95
C ARG A 32 -8.95 9.60 11.70
N GLY A 33 -8.84 9.17 12.97
CA GLY A 33 -7.70 9.49 13.82
C GLY A 33 -6.52 8.54 13.62
N ILE A 34 -5.31 9.03 13.88
CA ILE A 34 -4.09 8.21 13.83
C ILE A 34 -4.07 7.25 15.03
N PRO A 35 -3.74 5.95 14.82
CA PRO A 35 -3.57 5.01 15.93
C PRO A 35 -2.47 5.45 16.89
N THR A 36 -2.63 5.12 18.16
CA THR A 36 -1.64 5.37 19.21
C THR A 36 -0.68 4.19 19.37
N ARG A 37 0.42 4.40 20.09
CA ARG A 37 1.46 3.43 20.43
C ARG A 37 2.19 2.89 19.19
N LEU A 38 2.43 3.77 18.22
CA LEU A 38 3.12 3.42 16.98
C LEU A 38 4.62 3.15 17.18
N ASN A 39 5.14 3.44 18.38
CA ASN A 39 6.47 3.02 18.85
C ASN A 39 6.54 1.53 19.25
N ASN A 40 5.40 0.86 19.50
CA ASN A 40 5.40 -0.53 19.89
C ASN A 40 5.52 -1.42 18.65
N ILE A 41 6.63 -2.14 18.56
CA ILE A 41 6.92 -3.05 17.45
C ILE A 41 7.12 -4.47 18.02
N PRO A 42 6.43 -5.50 17.51
CA PRO A 42 5.46 -5.41 16.42
C PRO A 42 4.17 -4.69 16.81
N HIS A 43 3.55 -4.05 15.82
CA HIS A 43 2.24 -3.44 15.98
C HIS A 43 1.20 -4.51 16.33
N SER A 44 0.16 -4.12 17.06
CA SER A 44 -0.95 -5.04 17.34
C SER A 44 -1.74 -5.35 16.06
N ARG A 45 -2.54 -6.42 16.08
CA ARG A 45 -3.38 -6.77 14.93
C ARG A 45 -4.39 -5.65 14.62
N GLU A 46 -4.88 -4.97 15.65
CA GLU A 46 -5.82 -3.87 15.54
C GLU A 46 -5.18 -2.67 14.83
N ILE A 47 -3.92 -2.33 15.14
CA ILE A 47 -3.18 -1.25 14.47
C ILE A 47 -2.91 -1.60 13.01
N ARG A 48 -2.45 -2.84 12.72
CA ARG A 48 -2.25 -3.28 11.34
C ARG A 48 -3.56 -3.23 10.55
N LYS A 49 -4.65 -3.76 11.12
CA LYS A 49 -5.98 -3.73 10.50
C LYS A 49 -6.46 -2.32 10.20
N TYR A 50 -6.22 -1.36 11.10
CA TYR A 50 -6.54 0.05 10.84
C TYR A 50 -5.88 0.52 9.53
N PHE A 51 -4.57 0.30 9.38
CA PHE A 51 -3.86 0.71 8.18
C PHE A 51 -4.33 -0.03 6.93
N TYR A 52 -4.68 -1.31 7.05
CA TYR A 52 -5.19 -2.10 5.93
C TYR A 52 -6.53 -1.56 5.47
N ASP A 53 -7.48 -1.38 6.40
CA ASP A 53 -8.81 -0.87 6.11
C ASP A 53 -8.72 0.55 5.49
N ASP A 54 -7.82 1.41 5.99
CA ASP A 54 -7.64 2.79 5.50
C ASP A 54 -7.05 2.83 4.08
N VAL A 55 -6.01 2.02 3.80
CA VAL A 55 -5.44 1.85 2.46
C VAL A 55 -6.50 1.34 1.49
N ILE A 56 -7.23 0.28 1.86
CA ILE A 56 -8.25 -0.34 1.02
C ILE A 56 -9.35 0.66 0.65
N GLN A 57 -9.86 1.43 1.62
CA GLN A 57 -10.88 2.44 1.35
C GLN A 57 -10.38 3.53 0.42
N ALA A 58 -9.16 4.02 0.63
CA ALA A 58 -8.56 5.05 -0.23
C ALA A 58 -8.38 4.55 -1.67
N THR A 59 -7.89 3.32 -1.84
CA THR A 59 -7.70 2.70 -3.15
C THR A 59 -9.04 2.43 -3.85
N LYS A 60 -10.07 1.93 -3.14
CA LYS A 60 -11.41 1.73 -3.71
C LYS A 60 -11.97 3.03 -4.29
N ARG A 61 -11.98 4.11 -3.49
CA ARG A 61 -12.49 5.41 -3.91
C ARG A 61 -11.74 5.94 -5.13
N ALA A 62 -10.42 5.79 -5.17
CA ALA A 62 -9.62 6.23 -6.33
C ALA A 62 -9.96 5.44 -7.60
N ILE A 63 -10.17 4.12 -7.51
CA ILE A 63 -10.56 3.29 -8.65
C ILE A 63 -12.00 3.57 -9.12
N GLU A 64 -12.91 3.83 -8.18
CA GLU A 64 -14.29 4.26 -8.49
C GLU A 64 -14.28 5.56 -9.32
N ASP A 65 -13.37 6.49 -8.98
CA ASP A 65 -13.09 7.73 -9.72
C ASP A 65 -12.23 7.52 -10.99
N LYS A 66 -12.12 6.27 -11.46
CA LYS A 66 -11.46 5.86 -12.72
C LYS A 66 -9.96 6.17 -12.77
N LYS A 67 -9.30 6.26 -11.62
CA LYS A 67 -7.84 6.37 -11.56
C LYS A 67 -7.21 5.01 -11.89
N THR A 68 -6.29 5.00 -12.85
CA THR A 68 -5.69 3.76 -13.38
C THR A 68 -4.24 3.57 -12.95
N ARG A 69 -3.51 4.64 -12.60
CA ARG A 69 -2.13 4.56 -12.10
C ARG A 69 -2.08 5.09 -10.68
N LEU A 70 -2.00 4.17 -9.72
CA LEU A 70 -2.09 4.48 -8.30
C LEU A 70 -0.83 4.09 -7.56
N GLN A 71 -0.46 4.87 -6.55
CA GLN A 71 0.56 4.49 -5.59
C GLN A 71 0.07 4.60 -4.15
N ILE A 72 0.58 3.70 -3.31
CA ILE A 72 0.36 3.60 -1.87
C ILE A 72 1.73 3.75 -1.22
N ASP A 73 1.92 4.80 -0.42
CA ASP A 73 3.15 5.07 0.32
C ASP A 73 2.88 4.90 1.82
N ILE A 74 3.02 3.69 2.36
CA ILE A 74 2.84 3.39 3.77
C ILE A 74 4.18 3.10 4.46
N ASN A 75 4.66 4.09 5.22
CA ASN A 75 5.93 4.06 5.92
C ASN A 75 5.74 4.06 7.44
N ILE A 76 5.15 2.98 7.96
CA ILE A 76 5.15 2.66 9.39
C ILE A 76 6.47 1.95 9.76
N PRO A 77 6.89 1.93 11.04
CA PRO A 77 8.16 1.30 11.43
C PRO A 77 8.37 -0.13 10.90
N GLU A 78 7.33 -0.97 10.91
CA GLU A 78 7.38 -2.34 10.37
C GLU A 78 7.59 -2.42 8.84
N LEU A 79 7.28 -1.36 8.11
CA LEU A 79 7.34 -1.30 6.65
C LEU A 79 8.47 -0.41 6.13
N ASN A 80 9.26 0.17 7.04
CA ASN A 80 10.41 0.99 6.68
C ASN A 80 11.69 0.14 6.61
N PRO A 81 12.27 -0.11 5.43
CA PRO A 81 13.52 -0.85 5.30
C PRO A 81 14.74 -0.11 5.86
N GLU A 82 14.63 1.20 6.14
CA GLU A 82 15.68 2.01 6.77
C GLU A 82 15.66 1.89 8.30
N MET A 83 14.62 1.26 8.86
CA MET A 83 14.49 0.99 10.29
C MET A 83 14.94 -0.44 10.61
N ASP A 84 15.38 -0.67 11.85
CA ASP A 84 15.88 -1.98 12.29
C ASP A 84 14.83 -3.11 12.23
N VAL A 85 13.54 -2.78 12.19
CA VAL A 85 12.45 -3.76 12.25
C VAL A 85 11.62 -3.74 10.97
N TYR A 86 12.21 -4.18 9.86
CA TYR A 86 11.47 -4.42 8.63
C TYR A 86 10.78 -5.80 8.65
N ARG A 87 9.46 -5.81 8.45
CA ARG A 87 8.61 -7.01 8.42
C ARG A 87 7.91 -7.14 7.08
N ILE A 88 8.51 -7.89 6.17
CA ILE A 88 7.90 -8.22 4.86
C ILE A 88 6.50 -8.84 5.02
N GLY A 89 6.26 -9.62 6.08
CA GLY A 89 4.96 -10.22 6.38
C GLY A 89 3.84 -9.18 6.53
N THR A 90 4.11 -8.04 7.17
CA THR A 90 3.13 -6.94 7.31
C THR A 90 2.74 -6.34 5.95
N LEU A 91 3.69 -6.26 5.01
CA LEU A 91 3.44 -5.81 3.64
C LEU A 91 2.61 -6.82 2.87
N MET A 92 2.93 -8.12 3.01
CA MET A 92 2.19 -9.19 2.34
C MET A 92 0.77 -9.32 2.87
N GLU A 93 0.56 -9.17 4.19
CA GLU A 93 -0.77 -9.12 4.82
C GLU A 93 -1.60 -7.97 4.24
N LEU A 94 -1.02 -6.77 4.08
CA LEU A 94 -1.69 -5.64 3.43
C LEU A 94 -2.10 -5.96 1.98
N VAL A 95 -1.16 -6.48 1.18
CA VAL A 95 -1.41 -6.80 -0.24
C VAL A 95 -2.47 -7.90 -0.37
N ARG A 96 -2.44 -8.89 0.52
CA ARG A 96 -3.45 -9.94 0.60
C ARG A 96 -4.83 -9.36 0.85
N ASP A 97 -5.00 -8.55 1.90
CA ASP A 97 -6.30 -7.96 2.25
C ASP A 97 -6.81 -7.03 1.14
N LEU A 98 -5.91 -6.23 0.54
CA LEU A 98 -6.24 -5.39 -0.62
C LEU A 98 -6.75 -6.22 -1.80
N SER A 99 -6.01 -7.27 -2.18
CA SER A 99 -6.33 -8.08 -3.35
C SER A 99 -7.60 -8.91 -3.13
N LEU A 100 -7.78 -9.52 -1.96
CA LEU A 100 -8.99 -10.25 -1.61
C LEU A 100 -10.22 -9.35 -1.61
N THR A 101 -10.08 -8.11 -1.16
CA THR A 101 -11.20 -7.18 -1.16
C THR A 101 -11.71 -6.89 -2.59
N PHE A 102 -10.82 -6.78 -3.58
CA PHE A 102 -11.24 -6.62 -4.98
C PHE A 102 -11.70 -7.93 -5.62
N ALA A 103 -11.11 -9.07 -5.23
CA ALA A 103 -11.59 -10.39 -5.65
C ALA A 103 -13.00 -10.68 -5.16
N ASP A 104 -13.34 -10.26 -3.94
CA ASP A 104 -14.70 -10.36 -3.38
C ASP A 104 -15.71 -9.51 -4.17
N ASP A 105 -15.25 -8.42 -4.81
CA ASP A 105 -16.02 -7.60 -5.77
C ASP A 105 -16.05 -8.23 -7.19
N GLY A 106 -15.50 -9.43 -7.36
CA GLY A 106 -15.48 -10.21 -8.60
C GLY A 106 -14.33 -9.88 -9.55
N LYS A 107 -13.34 -9.11 -9.12
CA LYS A 107 -12.17 -8.72 -9.94
C LYS A 107 -11.11 -9.81 -9.97
N ARG A 108 -10.50 -10.01 -11.14
CA ARG A 108 -9.27 -10.80 -11.29
C ARG A 108 -8.06 -9.91 -11.02
N VAL A 109 -7.40 -10.12 -9.89
CA VAL A 109 -6.24 -9.35 -9.41
C VAL A 109 -4.96 -10.13 -9.69
N LYS A 110 -4.04 -9.51 -10.43
CA LYS A 110 -2.68 -10.01 -10.60
C LYS A 110 -1.75 -9.34 -9.59
N VAL A 111 -1.21 -10.13 -8.66
CA VAL A 111 -0.22 -9.66 -7.67
C VAL A 111 1.18 -9.90 -8.24
N CYS A 112 1.88 -8.81 -8.52
CA CYS A 112 3.15 -8.81 -9.23
C CYS A 112 4.30 -8.56 -8.25
N VAL A 113 5.30 -9.43 -8.29
CA VAL A 113 6.58 -9.24 -7.60
C VAL A 113 7.67 -9.07 -8.65
N GLN A 114 8.50 -8.05 -8.48
CA GLN A 114 9.65 -7.85 -9.36
C GLN A 114 10.55 -9.09 -9.38
N GLY A 115 10.83 -9.56 -10.60
CA GLY A 115 11.74 -10.67 -10.85
C GLY A 115 13.20 -10.25 -10.83
N SER A 116 14.08 -11.18 -11.23
CA SER A 116 15.49 -10.87 -11.44
C SER A 116 15.65 -9.90 -12.60
N MET A 117 16.42 -8.84 -12.39
CA MET A 117 16.75 -7.84 -13.42
C MET A 117 18.20 -8.01 -13.86
N GLY A 118 18.46 -7.79 -15.15
CA GLY A 118 19.79 -7.96 -15.76
C GLY A 118 19.98 -9.34 -16.40
N GLN A 119 21.10 -9.51 -17.12
CA GLN A 119 21.44 -10.77 -17.80
C GLN A 119 22.77 -11.33 -17.29
N GLY A 120 22.87 -12.66 -17.20
CA GLY A 120 24.10 -13.35 -16.83
C GLY A 120 24.59 -13.01 -15.41
N ALA A 121 25.88 -12.73 -15.25
CA ALA A 121 26.50 -12.44 -13.96
C ALA A 121 26.04 -11.14 -13.28
N PHE A 122 25.27 -10.30 -14.00
CA PHE A 122 24.72 -9.04 -13.50
C PHE A 122 23.22 -9.13 -13.20
N ALA A 123 22.66 -10.34 -13.20
CA ALA A 123 21.29 -10.59 -12.78
C ALA A 123 21.16 -10.44 -11.26
N GLY A 124 20.23 -9.62 -10.79
CA GLY A 124 19.99 -9.39 -9.36
C GLY A 124 18.52 -9.10 -9.06
N ILE A 125 18.06 -9.58 -7.90
CA ILE A 125 16.77 -9.22 -7.30
C ILE A 125 17.07 -8.30 -6.11
N PRO A 126 16.32 -7.20 -5.90
CA PRO A 126 16.43 -6.42 -4.67
C PRO A 126 16.29 -7.32 -3.44
N LEU A 127 17.21 -7.21 -2.49
CA LEU A 127 17.27 -8.09 -1.33
C LEU A 127 15.92 -8.15 -0.56
N GLN A 128 15.21 -7.02 -0.50
CA GLN A 128 13.89 -6.90 0.13
C GLN A 128 12.82 -7.82 -0.50
N LEU A 129 12.96 -8.17 -1.78
CA LEU A 129 12.00 -8.97 -2.54
C LEU A 129 12.42 -10.43 -2.71
N ALA A 130 13.63 -10.79 -2.30
CA ALA A 130 14.12 -12.17 -2.36
C ALA A 130 13.19 -13.11 -1.58
N GLY A 131 12.70 -14.17 -2.25
CA GLY A 131 11.78 -15.13 -1.65
C GLY A 131 10.34 -14.66 -1.46
N THR A 132 10.02 -13.38 -1.73
CA THR A 132 8.67 -12.81 -1.55
C THR A 132 7.64 -13.53 -2.41
N ARG A 133 7.98 -13.83 -3.68
CA ARG A 133 7.12 -14.62 -4.58
C ARG A 133 6.75 -15.98 -3.98
N LYS A 134 7.74 -16.71 -3.46
CA LYS A 134 7.52 -18.03 -2.85
C LYS A 134 6.61 -17.91 -1.64
N ILE A 135 6.78 -16.88 -0.81
CA ILE A 135 5.90 -16.63 0.35
C ILE A 135 4.45 -16.40 -0.09
N LEU A 136 4.22 -15.61 -1.15
CA LEU A 136 2.86 -15.37 -1.68
C LEU A 136 2.22 -16.65 -2.22
N GLU A 137 2.98 -17.53 -2.86
CA GLU A 137 2.48 -18.81 -3.40
C GLU A 137 2.04 -19.77 -2.28
N PHE A 138 2.63 -19.69 -1.08
CA PHE A 138 2.24 -20.47 0.09
C PHE A 138 1.32 -19.72 1.06
N MET A 139 1.01 -18.45 0.79
CA MET A 139 0.13 -17.65 1.63
C MET A 139 -1.30 -18.16 1.50
N ASP A 140 -2.04 -18.12 2.60
CA ASP A 140 -3.48 -18.34 2.56
C ASP A 140 -4.15 -17.20 1.78
N TRP A 141 -4.91 -17.52 0.74
CA TRP A 141 -5.71 -16.56 -0.05
C TRP A 141 -7.21 -16.74 0.17
N GLY A 142 -7.60 -17.18 1.36
CA GLY A 142 -8.99 -17.39 1.75
C GLY A 142 -9.54 -18.76 1.36
N ASP A 143 -10.64 -19.13 2.01
CA ASP A 143 -11.15 -20.51 2.01
C ASP A 143 -11.93 -20.91 0.74
N TYR A 144 -12.17 -19.98 -0.19
CA TYR A 144 -13.02 -20.21 -1.37
C TYR A 144 -12.25 -20.52 -2.65
N GLY A 145 -10.93 -20.74 -2.56
CA GLY A 145 -10.08 -20.99 -3.72
C GLY A 145 -9.88 -19.75 -4.58
N ALA A 146 -9.70 -18.58 -3.95
CA ALA A 146 -9.46 -17.32 -4.66
C ALA A 146 -8.22 -17.40 -5.55
N MET A 147 -7.16 -18.07 -5.07
CA MET A 147 -5.94 -18.31 -5.83
C MET A 147 -6.21 -19.14 -7.08
N GLY A 148 -5.74 -18.67 -8.24
CA GLY A 148 -5.97 -19.24 -9.57
C GLY A 148 -7.32 -18.90 -10.21
N ALA A 149 -8.33 -18.52 -9.41
CA ALA A 149 -9.65 -18.11 -9.91
C ALA A 149 -9.77 -16.59 -10.07
N PHE A 150 -9.41 -15.85 -9.01
CA PHE A 150 -9.47 -14.40 -8.92
C PHE A 150 -8.13 -13.77 -8.58
N ILE A 151 -7.25 -14.49 -7.88
CA ILE A 151 -5.90 -14.02 -7.55
C ILE A 151 -4.87 -14.82 -8.33
N ASN A 152 -4.02 -14.14 -9.07
CA ASN A 152 -2.87 -14.74 -9.74
C ASN A 152 -1.58 -14.05 -9.30
N ILE A 153 -0.48 -14.78 -9.23
CA ILE A 153 0.85 -14.22 -8.91
C ILE A 153 1.67 -14.16 -10.19
N GLY A 154 2.32 -13.02 -10.44
CA GLY A 154 3.12 -12.78 -11.64
C GLY A 154 4.41 -12.01 -11.38
N ALA A 155 5.15 -11.78 -12.44
CA ALA A 155 6.26 -10.82 -12.47
C ALA A 155 5.78 -9.41 -12.88
N VAL A 156 6.71 -8.46 -12.99
CA VAL A 156 6.46 -7.13 -13.57
C VAL A 156 6.89 -7.16 -15.04
N GLY A 157 6.00 -6.77 -15.96
CA GLY A 157 6.28 -6.71 -17.40
C GLY A 157 5.04 -6.97 -18.26
N ALA A 158 5.09 -6.57 -19.54
CA ALA A 158 3.95 -6.70 -20.45
C ALA A 158 3.49 -8.16 -20.68
N SER A 159 4.40 -9.14 -20.59
CA SER A 159 4.09 -10.56 -20.75
C SER A 159 3.24 -11.14 -19.62
N GLU A 160 3.15 -10.44 -18.49
CA GLU A 160 2.41 -10.86 -17.29
C GLU A 160 0.98 -10.30 -17.26
N VAL A 161 0.58 -9.59 -18.31
CA VAL A 161 -0.72 -8.94 -18.44
C VAL A 161 -1.64 -9.81 -19.29
N ASP A 162 -2.47 -10.63 -18.64
CA ASP A 162 -3.43 -11.47 -19.33
C ASP A 162 -4.71 -10.68 -19.67
N LYS A 163 -5.45 -11.13 -20.68
CA LYS A 163 -6.72 -10.46 -21.10
C LYS A 163 -7.81 -10.55 -20.03
N GLU A 164 -7.72 -11.55 -19.17
CA GLU A 164 -8.69 -11.85 -18.12
C GLU A 164 -8.41 -11.07 -16.84
N ASP A 165 -7.18 -10.57 -16.65
CA ASP A 165 -6.81 -9.78 -15.48
C ASP A 165 -7.52 -8.42 -15.51
N ASP A 166 -8.18 -8.05 -14.42
CA ASP A 166 -8.90 -6.77 -14.28
C ASP A 166 -8.00 -5.66 -13.69
N MET A 167 -7.01 -6.02 -12.89
CA MET A 167 -6.12 -5.07 -12.20
C MET A 167 -4.81 -5.71 -11.71
N PHE A 168 -3.82 -4.87 -11.45
CA PHE A 168 -2.45 -5.27 -11.11
C PHE A 168 -1.99 -4.59 -9.81
N VAL A 169 -1.41 -5.37 -8.88
CA VAL A 169 -0.83 -4.88 -7.63
C VAL A 169 0.66 -5.22 -7.60
N LEU A 170 1.52 -4.20 -7.70
CA LEU A 170 2.97 -4.36 -7.74
C LEU A 170 3.55 -4.13 -6.34
N ILE A 171 4.21 -5.15 -5.81
CA ILE A 171 4.76 -5.14 -4.46
C ILE A 171 6.16 -4.52 -4.47
N ALA A 172 6.28 -3.37 -3.81
CA ALA A 172 7.51 -2.61 -3.59
C ALA A 172 8.47 -2.62 -4.78
N PRO A 173 8.04 -2.24 -6.00
CA PRO A 173 8.91 -2.22 -7.17
C PRO A 173 10.06 -1.24 -6.95
N GLN A 174 11.29 -1.64 -7.29
CA GLN A 174 12.50 -0.87 -7.01
C GLN A 174 13.47 -0.91 -8.18
N ASN A 175 14.19 0.19 -8.39
CA ASN A 175 15.38 0.15 -9.22
C ASN A 175 16.42 -0.78 -8.56
N ALA A 176 17.33 -1.33 -9.36
CA ALA A 176 18.51 -2.06 -8.90
C ALA A 176 19.77 -1.40 -9.48
N VAL A 177 20.93 -1.63 -8.87
CA VAL A 177 22.19 -1.09 -9.41
C VAL A 177 22.37 -1.59 -10.85
N GLY A 178 22.45 -0.67 -11.80
CA GLY A 178 22.61 -0.98 -13.23
C GLY A 178 21.35 -1.44 -13.97
N ASN A 179 20.20 -1.60 -13.30
CA ASN A 179 18.94 -2.01 -13.95
C ASN A 179 17.75 -1.18 -13.43
N CYS A 180 16.92 -0.66 -14.34
CA CYS A 180 15.78 0.19 -13.99
C CYS A 180 14.44 -0.50 -14.28
N ILE A 181 13.57 -0.62 -13.27
CA ILE A 181 12.29 -1.36 -13.37
C ILE A 181 11.22 -0.57 -14.15
N ILE A 182 11.49 0.70 -14.42
CA ILE A 182 10.55 1.64 -15.04
C ILE A 182 10.14 1.21 -16.43
N ASP A 183 11.03 0.61 -17.22
CA ASP A 183 10.68 0.18 -18.58
C ASP A 183 9.74 -1.03 -18.55
N ASP A 184 9.98 -2.00 -17.66
CA ASP A 184 9.06 -3.14 -17.45
C ASP A 184 7.70 -2.68 -16.92
N MET A 185 7.70 -1.72 -15.99
CA MET A 185 6.48 -1.11 -15.48
C MET A 185 5.72 -0.37 -16.58
N ARG A 186 6.41 0.40 -17.44
CA ARG A 186 5.78 1.13 -18.55
C ARG A 186 5.13 0.14 -19.51
N ALA A 187 5.87 -0.89 -19.92
CA ALA A 187 5.35 -1.94 -20.79
C ALA A 187 4.12 -2.63 -20.19
N MET A 188 4.13 -2.90 -18.88
CA MET A 188 2.97 -3.43 -18.15
C MET A 188 1.79 -2.45 -18.13
N THR A 189 2.00 -1.16 -17.84
CA THR A 189 0.91 -0.17 -17.87
C THR A 189 0.33 0.03 -19.28
N ASP A 190 1.16 -0.04 -20.31
CA ASP A 190 0.72 0.10 -21.69
C ASP A 190 -0.11 -1.13 -22.11
N ALA A 191 0.30 -2.33 -21.70
CA ALA A 191 -0.47 -3.56 -21.89
C ALA A 191 -1.75 -3.59 -21.05
N ALA A 192 -1.73 -3.02 -19.84
CA ALA A 192 -2.88 -2.93 -18.95
C ALA A 192 -3.97 -1.99 -19.53
N GLY A 193 -3.58 -0.94 -20.25
CA GLY A 193 -4.51 0.06 -20.80
C GLY A 193 -5.22 0.80 -19.67
N ASP A 194 -6.56 0.78 -19.66
CA ASP A 194 -7.37 1.45 -18.64
C ASP A 194 -7.56 0.64 -17.36
N ARG A 195 -6.94 -0.55 -17.26
CA ARG A 195 -7.01 -1.40 -16.06
C ARG A 195 -6.09 -0.86 -14.96
N PRO A 196 -6.55 -0.78 -13.70
CA PRO A 196 -5.75 -0.22 -12.61
C PRO A 196 -4.42 -0.97 -12.38
N VAL A 197 -3.34 -0.21 -12.25
CA VAL A 197 -2.02 -0.65 -11.81
C VAL A 197 -1.66 0.12 -10.54
N ILE A 198 -1.55 -0.62 -9.43
CA ILE A 198 -1.33 -0.09 -8.09
C ILE A 198 0.07 -0.45 -7.63
N LEU A 199 0.86 0.55 -7.26
CA LEU A 199 2.19 0.35 -6.66
C LEU A 199 2.07 0.42 -5.14
N VAL A 200 2.57 -0.59 -4.44
CA VAL A 200 2.63 -0.60 -2.97
C VAL A 200 4.05 -0.37 -2.51
N ASN A 201 4.33 0.74 -1.84
CA ASN A 201 5.66 1.15 -1.39
C ASN A 201 6.75 1.14 -2.50
N PRO A 202 6.52 1.81 -3.64
CA PRO A 202 7.51 1.88 -4.71
C PRO A 202 8.81 2.58 -4.25
N ARG A 203 9.97 2.05 -4.64
CA ARG A 203 11.29 2.68 -4.42
C ARG A 203 11.96 2.96 -5.77
N LEU A 204 11.40 3.93 -6.47
CA LEU A 204 11.82 4.31 -7.84
C LEU A 204 12.87 5.42 -7.86
N LYS A 205 13.51 5.72 -6.72
CA LYS A 205 14.65 6.65 -6.67
C LYS A 205 15.77 6.12 -7.56
N ASP A 206 16.47 7.03 -8.21
CA ASP A 206 17.60 6.70 -9.08
C ASP A 206 18.75 6.15 -8.22
N MET A 207 19.25 4.97 -8.57
CA MET A 207 20.44 4.40 -7.93
C MET A 207 21.61 4.48 -8.90
N PRO A 208 22.67 5.25 -8.58
CA PRO A 208 23.82 5.35 -9.47
C PRO A 208 24.48 3.98 -9.64
N ALA A 209 24.74 3.59 -10.89
CA ALA A 209 25.61 2.45 -11.17
C ALA A 209 27.02 2.76 -10.65
N SER A 210 27.69 1.77 -10.06
CA SER A 210 29.04 1.87 -9.47
C SER A 210 30.12 2.32 -10.47
N SER A 211 29.83 2.35 -11.77
CA SER A 211 30.72 2.82 -12.84
C SER A 211 30.54 4.29 -13.23
N GLY A 212 29.57 5.03 -12.67
CA GLY A 212 29.39 6.49 -12.90
C GLY A 212 29.09 6.92 -14.36
N VAL A 213 29.03 5.98 -15.30
CA VAL A 213 28.84 6.25 -16.72
C VAL A 213 27.55 5.56 -17.17
N MET A 214 26.62 6.33 -17.73
CA MET A 214 25.26 5.99 -18.19
C MET A 214 24.15 5.89 -17.13
N GLN A 215 23.64 7.05 -16.68
CA GLN A 215 22.23 7.16 -16.22
C GLN A 215 21.55 8.51 -16.55
N THR A 216 22.22 9.49 -17.18
CA THR A 216 21.59 10.80 -17.45
C THR A 216 20.59 10.77 -18.62
N MET A 217 20.82 9.94 -19.64
CA MET A 217 19.90 9.84 -20.78
C MET A 217 18.61 9.12 -20.36
N GLY A 218 17.46 9.76 -20.64
CA GLY A 218 16.14 9.24 -20.31
C GLY A 218 15.75 9.32 -18.83
N ARG A 219 16.61 9.87 -17.95
CA ARG A 219 16.33 10.01 -16.51
C ARG A 219 15.07 10.82 -16.27
N ASP A 220 14.94 11.96 -16.95
CA ASP A 220 13.77 12.82 -16.79
C ASP A 220 12.49 12.10 -17.22
N VAL A 221 12.54 11.36 -18.33
CA VAL A 221 11.40 10.54 -18.82
C VAL A 221 11.03 9.44 -17.81
N ARG A 222 12.03 8.83 -17.17
CA ARG A 222 11.82 7.83 -16.13
C ARG A 222 11.19 8.44 -14.87
N LEU A 223 11.69 9.58 -14.42
CA LEU A 223 11.14 10.31 -13.27
C LEU A 223 9.72 10.82 -13.55
N GLN A 224 9.45 11.34 -14.74
CA GLN A 224 8.12 11.76 -15.18
C GLN A 224 7.14 10.59 -15.19
N TYR A 225 7.57 9.42 -15.68
CA TYR A 225 6.74 8.22 -15.65
C TYR A 225 6.43 7.76 -14.21
N ALA A 226 7.43 7.73 -13.33
CA ALA A 226 7.21 7.43 -11.92
C ALA A 226 6.23 8.42 -11.27
N ALA A 227 6.34 9.71 -11.60
CA ALA A 227 5.43 10.76 -11.13
C ALA A 227 4.02 10.70 -11.76
N SER A 228 3.81 9.87 -12.79
CA SER A 228 2.47 9.69 -13.40
C SER A 228 1.52 8.83 -12.54
N PHE A 229 2.03 8.18 -11.49
CA PHE A 229 1.22 7.46 -10.52
C PHE A 229 0.66 8.43 -9.48
N GLU A 230 -0.66 8.49 -9.39
CA GLU A 230 -1.34 9.32 -8.39
C GLU A 230 -1.27 8.65 -7.03
N THR A 231 -0.83 9.39 -6.00
CA THR A 231 -0.87 8.86 -4.64
C THR A 231 -2.32 8.77 -4.18
N CYS A 232 -2.80 7.55 -3.94
CA CYS A 232 -4.13 7.32 -3.34
C CYS A 232 -4.06 7.20 -1.81
N TYR A 233 -2.90 6.79 -1.28
CA TYR A 233 -2.67 6.70 0.14
C TYR A 233 -1.22 7.05 0.47
N SER A 234 -1.02 7.84 1.51
CA SER A 234 0.30 8.14 2.06
C SER A 234 0.23 8.16 3.59
N PHE A 235 1.17 7.49 4.25
CA PHE A 235 1.33 7.57 5.69
C PHE A 235 2.82 7.51 6.03
N ARG A 236 3.31 8.46 6.83
CA ARG A 236 4.64 8.37 7.43
C ARG A 236 4.65 9.00 8.81
N LEU A 237 5.45 8.45 9.70
CA LEU A 237 5.75 9.08 10.97
C LEU A 237 6.74 10.23 10.77
N LEU A 238 6.61 11.26 11.61
CA LEU A 238 7.48 12.42 11.66
C LEU A 238 8.33 12.33 12.93
N PHE A 239 9.63 12.55 12.78
CA PHE A 239 10.63 12.43 13.85
C PHE A 239 11.52 13.68 13.89
N TYR A 240 12.21 13.89 15.01
CA TYR A 240 13.26 14.90 15.08
C TYR A 240 14.42 14.52 14.17
N ALA A 241 15.00 15.52 13.50
CA ALA A 241 16.11 15.33 12.57
C ALA A 241 17.24 14.50 13.20
N GLY A 242 17.68 13.47 12.48
CA GLY A 242 18.77 12.58 12.92
C GLY A 242 18.37 11.50 13.93
N THR A 243 17.08 11.38 14.26
CA THR A 243 16.57 10.37 15.21
C THR A 243 15.34 9.66 14.66
N PHE A 244 15.12 8.43 15.08
CA PHE A 244 13.86 7.70 14.87
C PHE A 244 12.97 7.72 16.12
N TYR A 245 13.38 8.44 17.16
CA TYR A 245 12.64 8.65 18.39
C TYR A 245 13.07 9.98 19.04
N PRO A 246 12.13 10.72 19.67
CA PRO A 246 10.70 10.41 19.79
C PRO A 246 9.91 10.69 18.50
N ILE A 247 8.75 10.04 18.36
CA ILE A 247 7.77 10.37 17.32
C ILE A 247 7.19 11.75 17.65
N MET A 248 7.27 12.69 16.70
CA MET A 248 6.69 14.03 16.81
C MET A 248 5.25 14.10 16.30
N GLY A 249 4.90 13.23 15.36
CA GLY A 249 3.64 13.33 14.64
C GLY A 249 3.53 12.34 13.50
N ALA A 250 2.55 12.56 12.64
CA ALA A 250 2.32 11.76 11.45
C ALA A 250 1.86 12.65 10.29
N LEU A 251 2.27 12.30 9.08
CA LEU A 251 1.67 12.79 7.85
C LEU A 251 0.79 11.66 7.29
N ARG A 252 -0.47 11.96 7.02
CA ARG A 252 -1.43 11.02 6.42
C ARG A 252 -2.12 11.67 5.23
N MET A 253 -2.39 10.89 4.20
CA MET A 253 -3.30 11.23 3.13
C MET A 253 -4.04 9.96 2.72
N ALA A 254 -5.36 10.04 2.64
CA ALA A 254 -6.22 8.95 2.18
C ALA A 254 -7.26 9.53 1.22
N TYR A 255 -7.19 9.13 -0.05
CA TYR A 255 -8.06 9.64 -1.11
C TYR A 255 -9.56 9.55 -0.73
N PRO A 256 -10.38 10.57 -1.03
CA PRO A 256 -10.07 11.82 -1.75
C PRO A 256 -9.62 12.97 -0.83
N ASN A 257 -9.25 12.69 0.42
CA ASN A 257 -8.90 13.73 1.38
C ASN A 257 -7.52 14.33 1.07
N LYS A 258 -7.30 15.53 1.63
CA LYS A 258 -6.03 16.25 1.58
C LYS A 258 -4.95 15.53 2.41
N TYR A 259 -3.71 15.98 2.25
CA TYR A 259 -2.64 15.65 3.18
C TYR A 259 -2.90 16.32 4.52
N GLU A 260 -2.88 15.55 5.60
CA GLU A 260 -3.14 15.96 6.97
C GLU A 260 -1.87 15.75 7.79
N ILE A 261 -1.39 16.81 8.45
CA ILE A 261 -0.29 16.74 9.41
C ILE A 261 -0.89 16.65 10.81
N PHE A 262 -0.47 15.66 11.57
CA PHE A 262 -0.86 15.47 12.96
C PHE A 262 0.35 15.67 13.87
N ARG A 263 0.13 16.38 14.99
CA ARG A 263 1.07 16.48 16.10
C ARG A 263 0.75 15.41 17.13
N ARG A 264 1.75 14.65 17.56
CA ARG A 264 1.63 13.76 18.71
C ARG A 264 1.65 14.59 19.99
N VAL A 265 0.67 14.38 20.85
CA VAL A 265 0.56 15.00 22.17
C VAL A 265 0.54 13.89 23.20
N ASP A 266 1.54 13.88 24.08
CA ASP A 266 1.57 12.98 25.22
C ASP A 266 0.61 13.49 26.31
N GLU A 267 -0.28 12.62 26.78
CA GLU A 267 -1.23 12.89 27.86
C GLU A 267 -0.92 12.01 29.08
N PRO A 268 -1.34 12.37 30.30
CA PRO A 268 -1.01 11.60 31.51
C PRO A 268 -1.36 10.09 31.44
N ASN A 269 -2.38 9.73 30.66
CA ASN A 269 -2.85 8.34 30.51
C ASN A 269 -2.73 7.79 29.07
N GLY A 270 -1.93 8.41 28.20
CA GLY A 270 -1.78 7.94 26.83
C GLY A 270 -1.13 8.95 25.89
N GLU A 271 -1.45 8.82 24.62
CA GLU A 271 -1.05 9.76 23.60
C GLU A 271 -2.23 9.99 22.65
N LYS A 272 -2.24 11.14 22.00
CA LYS A 272 -3.19 11.45 20.94
C LYS A 272 -2.48 12.15 19.79
N TYR A 273 -3.18 12.22 18.66
CA TYR A 273 -2.73 12.90 17.47
C TYR A 273 -3.72 14.02 17.12
N ASP A 274 -3.30 15.27 17.29
CA ASP A 274 -4.11 16.44 16.99
C ASP A 274 -3.78 16.94 15.57
N LEU A 275 -4.82 17.20 14.77
CA LEU A 275 -4.65 17.77 13.43
C LEU A 275 -4.04 19.17 13.52
N LEU A 276 -2.98 19.40 12.75
CA LEU A 276 -2.19 20.62 12.78
C LEU A 276 -2.38 21.46 11.50
N ALA A 277 -2.37 20.82 10.34
CA ALA A 277 -2.48 21.48 9.05
C ALA A 277 -2.96 20.53 7.95
N GLU A 278 -3.54 21.10 6.89
CA GLU A 278 -3.97 20.38 5.69
C GLU A 278 -3.31 20.96 4.43
N PHE A 279 -2.94 20.09 3.48
CA PHE A 279 -2.32 20.47 2.21
C PHE A 279 -2.98 19.75 1.04
N THR A 280 -3.22 20.46 -0.06
CA THR A 280 -3.80 19.87 -1.27
C THR A 280 -2.81 18.97 -2.02
N GLY A 281 -1.50 19.18 -1.83
CA GLY A 281 -0.44 18.34 -2.38
C GLY A 281 0.48 17.82 -1.27
N ASN A 282 1.40 16.94 -1.63
CA ASN A 282 2.37 16.38 -0.69
C ASN A 282 3.26 17.49 -0.11
N PRO A 283 3.21 17.77 1.20
CA PRO A 283 3.94 18.89 1.79
C PRO A 283 5.45 18.66 1.76
N THR A 284 6.19 19.74 1.53
CA THR A 284 7.66 19.75 1.58
C THR A 284 8.16 19.66 3.03
N ALA A 285 9.47 19.46 3.22
CA ALA A 285 10.07 19.47 4.55
C ALA A 285 9.88 20.83 5.25
N ASP A 286 9.93 21.93 4.50
CA ASP A 286 9.73 23.28 5.01
C ASP A 286 8.26 23.50 5.40
N ASP A 287 7.30 23.05 4.58
CA ASP A 287 5.87 23.10 4.91
C ASP A 287 5.56 22.37 6.22
N ILE A 288 6.12 21.17 6.40
CA ILE A 288 5.96 20.38 7.62
C ILE A 288 6.57 21.14 8.80
N THR A 289 7.79 21.65 8.66
CA THR A 289 8.46 22.39 9.74
C THR A 289 7.65 23.61 10.17
N ASN A 290 7.16 24.39 9.20
CA ASN A 290 6.34 25.57 9.45
C ASN A 290 5.02 25.22 10.15
N ALA A 291 4.38 24.10 9.79
CA ALA A 291 3.19 23.63 10.48
C ALA A 291 3.45 23.37 11.98
N PHE A 292 4.63 22.85 12.33
CA PHE A 292 5.00 22.59 13.73
C PHE A 292 5.38 23.84 14.53
N VAL A 293 6.00 24.84 13.91
CA VAL A 293 6.38 26.10 14.57
C VAL A 293 5.17 27.01 14.82
N GLY A 294 4.16 26.95 13.94
CA GLY A 294 3.03 27.88 13.94
C GLY A 294 3.33 29.15 13.15
N PRO A 295 2.30 29.97 12.84
CA PRO A 295 2.47 31.25 12.16
C PRO A 295 3.19 32.31 13.01
#